data_AF-A0A838G2J6-F1
#
_entry.id   AF-A0A838G2J6-F1
#
_cell.length_a   1.000
_cell.length_b   1.000
_cell.length_c   1.000
_cell.angle_alpha   90.00
_cell.angle_beta   90.00
_cell.angle_gamma   90.00
#
_symmetry.space_group_name_H-M   'P 1'
#
loop_
_entity.id
_entity.type
_entity.pdbx_description
1 polymer ?
#
loop_
_entity_poly.entity_id
_entity_poly.type
_entity_poly.pdbx_seq_one_letter_code
_entity_poly.pdbx_strand_id
1 'polypeptide(L)'
;MTQISERYRTLADEMTRRVAAVPADRWDDPSPCEGWSARDVLGHVIGNHRELPGQAGVTVDLNRSVSDEPVAAWLEARDAMQDLLEDPSRAGAEYEGAFGRASVQQTVDQFGGFDLLVHAWDIARATGQDETLPSSEVSTVHAMALRLGEALRLDGVCGPAVPVPEDAPEQERLLGLLGRRP
;
A
#
# COMPACT_ATOMS: atom_id res chain seq x y z
N MET A 1 -4.97 15.23 15.74
CA MET A 1 -4.78 14.21 14.68
C MET A 1 -5.70 14.53 13.53
N THR A 2 -5.23 14.38 12.29
CA THR A 2 -6.03 14.64 11.08
C THR A 2 -6.74 13.37 10.64
N GLN A 3 -7.81 13.50 9.84
CA GLN A 3 -8.51 12.34 9.25
C GLN A 3 -7.57 11.44 8.42
N ILE A 4 -6.61 12.06 7.71
CA ILE A 4 -5.60 11.33 6.92
C ILE A 4 -4.70 10.49 7.83
N SER A 5 -4.20 11.06 8.93
CA SER A 5 -3.35 10.34 9.88
C SER A 5 -4.10 9.16 10.55
N GLU A 6 -5.40 9.33 10.83
CA GLU A 6 -6.26 8.25 11.36
C GLU A 6 -6.53 7.14 10.33
N ARG A 7 -6.77 7.52 9.07
CA ARG A 7 -6.97 6.55 7.98
C ARG A 7 -5.69 5.77 7.68
N TYR A 8 -4.54 6.44 7.65
CA TYR A 8 -3.24 5.78 7.53
C TYR A 8 -3.05 4.73 8.64
N ARG A 9 -3.30 5.09 9.91
CA ARG A 9 -3.22 4.15 11.03
C ARG A 9 -4.08 2.91 10.80
N THR A 10 -5.33 3.10 10.35
CA THR A 10 -6.27 1.98 10.11
C THR A 10 -5.74 1.01 9.03
N LEU A 11 -5.22 1.55 7.93
CA LEU A 11 -4.65 0.75 6.83
C LEU A 11 -3.34 0.08 7.25
N ALA A 12 -2.49 0.80 8.00
CA ALA A 12 -1.23 0.27 8.49
C ALA A 12 -1.44 -0.81 9.57
N ASP A 13 -2.52 -0.74 10.36
CA ASP A 13 -2.91 -1.80 11.27
C ASP A 13 -3.36 -3.07 10.54
N GLU A 14 -4.07 -2.93 9.41
CA GLU A 14 -4.40 -4.06 8.53
C GLU A 14 -3.11 -4.70 7.97
N MET A 15 -2.22 -3.92 7.38
CA MET A 15 -0.92 -4.42 6.90
C MET A 15 -0.12 -5.09 8.03
N THR A 16 -0.08 -4.48 9.22
CA THR A 16 0.59 -5.05 10.40
C THR A 16 0.02 -6.42 10.77
N ARG A 17 -1.30 -6.59 10.74
CA ARG A 17 -1.92 -7.90 10.99
C ARG A 17 -1.44 -8.95 9.99
N ARG A 18 -1.40 -8.62 8.69
CA ARG A 18 -0.95 -9.55 7.64
C ARG A 18 0.51 -9.91 7.77
N VAL A 19 1.38 -8.90 7.95
CA VAL A 19 2.83 -9.06 8.09
C VAL A 19 3.17 -9.90 9.33
N ALA A 20 2.52 -9.64 10.47
CA ALA A 20 2.75 -10.39 11.70
C ALA A 20 2.27 -11.85 11.62
N ALA A 21 1.33 -12.16 10.73
CA ALA A 21 0.77 -13.49 10.53
C ALA A 21 1.52 -14.33 9.47
N VAL A 22 2.49 -13.75 8.75
CA VAL A 22 3.28 -14.50 7.76
C VAL A 22 4.11 -15.58 8.45
N PRO A 23 3.95 -16.87 8.09
CA PRO A 23 4.85 -17.92 8.56
C PRO A 23 6.29 -17.67 8.11
N ALA A 24 7.26 -17.95 8.97
CA ALA A 24 8.66 -17.61 8.71
C ALA A 24 9.22 -18.22 7.42
N ASP A 25 8.69 -19.37 6.98
CA ASP A 25 9.08 -20.11 5.77
C ASP A 25 8.32 -19.68 4.50
N ARG A 26 7.45 -18.66 4.57
CA ARG A 26 6.56 -18.24 3.47
C ARG A 26 6.88 -16.87 2.90
N TRP A 27 7.91 -16.18 3.40
CA TRP A 27 8.30 -14.88 2.88
C TRP A 27 8.75 -14.90 1.43
N ASP A 28 9.29 -16.03 0.98
CA ASP A 28 9.81 -16.18 -0.39
C ASP A 28 8.79 -16.84 -1.33
N ASP A 29 7.56 -17.07 -0.87
CA ASP A 29 6.46 -17.56 -1.72
C ASP A 29 6.08 -16.51 -2.77
N PRO A 30 5.73 -16.93 -4.00
CA PRO A 30 5.38 -16.02 -5.08
C PRO A 30 4.08 -15.26 -4.76
N SER A 31 4.12 -13.94 -4.95
CA SER A 31 2.95 -13.08 -4.83
C SER A 31 2.18 -12.95 -6.16
N PRO A 32 0.98 -12.36 -6.13
CA PRO A 32 0.27 -11.97 -7.35
C PRO A 32 1.00 -10.89 -8.17
N CYS A 33 1.94 -10.14 -7.58
CA CYS A 33 2.81 -9.22 -8.30
C CYS A 33 3.87 -10.03 -9.06
N GLU A 34 3.87 -9.94 -10.39
CA GLU A 34 4.73 -10.77 -11.24
C GLU A 34 6.21 -10.61 -10.90
N GLY A 35 6.87 -11.74 -10.64
CA GLY A 35 8.29 -11.79 -10.29
C GLY A 35 8.62 -11.39 -8.85
N TRP A 36 7.63 -11.08 -8.02
CA TRP A 36 7.83 -10.67 -6.62
C TRP A 36 7.37 -11.76 -5.65
N SER A 37 8.17 -12.01 -4.63
CA SER A 37 7.77 -12.76 -3.44
C SER A 37 6.94 -11.90 -2.48
N ALA A 38 6.34 -12.51 -1.45
CA ALA A 38 5.71 -11.77 -0.36
C ALA A 38 6.68 -10.77 0.33
N ARG A 39 7.97 -11.14 0.42
CA ARG A 39 9.03 -10.28 0.95
C ARG A 39 9.30 -9.09 0.05
N ASP A 40 9.33 -9.29 -1.27
CA ASP A 40 9.54 -8.20 -2.23
C ASP A 40 8.38 -7.20 -2.18
N VAL A 41 7.15 -7.70 -2.07
CA VAL A 41 5.95 -6.85 -1.87
C VAL A 41 6.10 -5.99 -0.61
N LEU A 42 6.51 -6.57 0.52
CA LEU A 42 6.73 -5.79 1.74
C LEU A 42 7.88 -4.79 1.59
N GLY A 43 8.96 -5.18 0.91
CA GLY A 43 10.09 -4.31 0.62
C GLY A 43 9.69 -3.08 -0.21
N HIS A 44 8.84 -3.27 -1.22
CA HIS A 44 8.26 -2.18 -2.01
C HIS A 44 7.44 -1.23 -1.15
N VAL A 45 6.51 -1.75 -0.33
CA VAL A 45 5.70 -0.91 0.57
C VAL A 45 6.58 -0.09 1.52
N ILE A 46 7.62 -0.70 2.11
CA ILE A 46 8.59 0.01 2.96
C ILE A 46 9.37 1.07 2.14
N GLY A 47 9.73 0.77 0.90
CA GLY A 47 10.34 1.72 -0.04
C GLY A 47 9.48 2.97 -0.24
N ASN A 48 8.19 2.79 -0.48
CA ASN A 48 7.22 3.88 -0.64
C ASN A 48 7.13 4.80 0.59
N HIS A 49 7.39 4.27 1.79
CA HIS A 49 7.43 5.11 3.01
C HIS A 49 8.59 6.11 3.01
N ARG A 50 9.64 5.88 2.21
CA ARG A 50 10.72 6.85 1.96
C ARG A 50 10.43 7.73 0.74
N GLU A 51 9.95 7.11 -0.34
CA GLU A 51 9.83 7.79 -1.64
C GLU A 51 8.72 8.84 -1.66
N LEU A 52 7.55 8.54 -1.10
CA LEU A 52 6.40 9.46 -1.15
C LEU A 52 6.70 10.79 -0.44
N PRO A 53 7.21 10.82 0.82
CA PRO A 53 7.61 12.09 1.45
C PRO A 53 8.82 12.74 0.76
N GLY A 54 9.71 11.92 0.18
CA GLY A 54 10.90 12.38 -0.54
C GLY A 54 10.58 13.27 -1.73
N GLN A 55 9.39 13.14 -2.36
CA GLN A 55 8.94 14.02 -3.43
C GLN A 55 8.80 15.50 -2.98
N ALA A 56 8.57 15.72 -1.68
CA ALA A 56 8.56 17.05 -1.06
C ALA A 56 9.87 17.40 -0.33
N GLY A 57 10.94 16.62 -0.52
CA GLY A 57 12.20 16.78 0.18
C GLY A 57 12.14 16.39 1.67
N VAL A 58 11.08 15.71 2.11
CA VAL A 58 10.95 15.22 3.48
C VAL A 58 11.63 13.85 3.58
N THR A 59 12.63 13.73 4.44
CA THR A 59 13.36 12.47 4.64
C THR A 59 12.68 11.58 5.68
N VAL A 60 12.70 10.27 5.42
CA VAL A 60 12.31 9.21 6.35
C VAL A 60 13.45 8.19 6.39
N ASP A 61 14.14 8.12 7.53
CA ASP A 61 15.26 7.21 7.73
C ASP A 61 14.74 5.87 8.27
N LEU A 62 14.96 4.80 7.52
CA LEU A 62 14.64 3.43 7.93
C LEU A 62 15.90 2.59 7.79
N ASN A 63 16.29 1.90 8.86
CA ASN A 63 17.59 1.24 8.95
C ASN A 63 17.48 -0.29 8.91
N ARG A 64 16.29 -0.84 9.21
CA ARG A 64 16.07 -2.27 9.20
C ARG A 64 15.91 -2.80 7.79
N SER A 65 16.46 -3.99 7.58
CA SER A 65 16.42 -4.72 6.32
C SER A 65 15.21 -5.64 6.31
N VAL A 66 14.36 -5.52 5.28
CA VAL A 66 13.24 -6.46 5.06
C VAL A 66 13.73 -7.88 4.74
N SER A 67 14.98 -8.03 4.26
CA SER A 67 15.59 -9.32 4.01
C SER A 67 15.93 -10.06 5.30
N ASP A 68 16.37 -9.33 6.33
CA ASP A 68 16.81 -9.91 7.59
C ASP A 68 15.68 -9.99 8.62
N GLU A 69 14.89 -8.93 8.75
CA GLU A 69 13.84 -8.79 9.77
C GLU A 69 12.54 -8.17 9.19
N PRO A 70 11.78 -8.87 8.32
CA PRO A 70 10.62 -8.32 7.61
C PRO A 70 9.64 -7.58 8.51
N VAL A 71 9.24 -8.23 9.61
CA VAL A 71 8.27 -7.68 10.56
C VAL A 71 8.82 -6.44 11.27
N ALA A 72 10.07 -6.47 11.72
CA ALA A 72 10.67 -5.33 12.42
C ALA A 72 10.90 -4.14 11.48
N ALA A 73 11.28 -4.40 10.22
CA ALA A 73 11.42 -3.37 9.19
C ALA A 73 10.09 -2.71 8.85
N TRP A 74 9.00 -3.49 8.77
CA TRP A 74 7.66 -2.95 8.61
C TRP A 74 7.25 -2.06 9.78
N LEU A 75 7.45 -2.50 11.02
CA LEU A 75 7.08 -1.72 12.20
C LEU A 75 7.85 -0.38 12.28
N GLU A 76 9.14 -0.38 11.92
CA GLU A 76 9.93 0.86 11.81
C GLU A 76 9.34 1.81 10.75
N ALA A 77 9.02 1.29 9.56
CA ALA A 77 8.43 2.08 8.48
C ALA A 77 7.06 2.68 8.87
N ARG A 78 6.21 1.86 9.47
CA ARG A 78 4.90 2.27 9.99
C ARG A 78 5.03 3.43 10.98
N ASP A 79 5.86 3.25 12.00
CA ASP A 79 5.99 4.22 13.09
C ASP A 79 6.57 5.53 12.56
N ALA A 80 7.57 5.48 11.69
CA ALA A 80 8.18 6.67 11.10
C ALA A 80 7.20 7.48 10.24
N MET A 81 6.33 6.82 9.48
CA MET A 81 5.30 7.50 8.68
C MET A 81 4.14 8.02 9.54
N GLN A 82 3.73 7.27 10.57
CA GLN A 82 2.74 7.76 11.54
C GLN A 82 3.22 9.05 12.21
N ASP A 83 4.47 9.06 12.70
CA ASP A 83 5.10 10.24 13.30
C ASP A 83 5.18 11.42 12.31
N LEU A 84 5.51 11.14 11.05
CA LEU A 84 5.53 12.15 9.99
C LEU A 84 4.15 12.79 9.79
N LEU A 85 3.10 11.97 9.71
CA LEU A 85 1.73 12.44 9.50
C LEU A 85 1.16 13.18 10.71
N GLU A 86 1.73 12.96 11.89
CA GLU A 86 1.37 13.67 13.12
C GLU A 86 2.09 15.02 13.27
N ASP A 87 3.17 15.27 12.52
CA ASP A 87 3.84 16.57 12.41
C ASP A 87 3.22 17.42 11.28
N PRO A 88 2.46 18.49 11.60
CA PRO A 88 1.78 19.30 10.58
C PRO A 88 2.73 19.97 9.58
N SER A 89 3.97 20.25 9.98
CA SER A 89 4.95 20.90 9.10
C SER A 89 5.48 19.94 8.03
N ARG A 90 5.72 18.68 8.41
CA ARG A 90 6.18 17.63 7.49
C ARG A 90 5.02 17.10 6.66
N ALA A 91 3.89 16.78 7.30
CA ALA A 91 2.67 16.32 6.64
C ALA A 91 2.13 17.34 5.62
N GLY A 92 2.22 18.63 5.95
CA GLY A 92 1.76 19.73 5.11
C GLY A 92 2.78 20.21 4.06
N ALA A 93 3.98 19.65 4.00
CA ALA A 93 4.98 20.04 3.01
C ALA A 93 4.44 19.77 1.60
N GLU A 94 4.50 20.78 0.73
CA GLU A 94 3.95 20.73 -0.63
C GLU A 94 5.05 20.57 -1.68
N TYR A 95 4.68 19.96 -2.80
CA TYR A 95 5.53 19.78 -3.96
C TYR A 95 4.71 19.74 -5.24
N GLU A 96 5.39 19.91 -6.39
CA GLU A 96 4.78 19.76 -7.71
C GLU A 96 5.03 18.32 -8.21
N GLY A 97 3.98 17.50 -8.24
CA GLY A 97 4.03 16.11 -8.69
C GLY A 97 3.44 15.92 -10.10
N ALA A 98 3.47 14.67 -10.59
CA ALA A 98 2.92 14.31 -11.90
C ALA A 98 1.42 14.61 -12.05
N PHE A 99 0.69 14.67 -10.93
CA PHE A 99 -0.75 14.96 -10.86
C PHE A 99 -1.05 16.39 -10.39
N GLY A 100 -0.05 17.28 -10.43
CA GLY A 100 -0.12 18.65 -9.94
C GLY A 100 0.37 18.80 -8.51
N ARG A 101 0.09 19.97 -7.92
CA ARG A 101 0.48 20.31 -6.56
C ARG A 101 -0.23 19.44 -5.53
N ALA A 102 0.54 18.85 -4.62
CA ALA A 102 0.03 18.06 -3.50
C ALA A 102 0.87 18.28 -2.24
N SER A 103 0.28 18.05 -1.08
CA SER A 103 1.01 17.90 0.19
C SER A 103 1.38 16.44 0.45
N VAL A 104 2.42 16.21 1.26
CA VAL A 104 2.86 14.85 1.63
C VAL A 104 1.71 14.00 2.16
N GLN A 105 0.90 14.53 3.08
CA GLN A 105 -0.24 13.80 3.64
C GLN A 105 -1.29 13.41 2.59
N GLN A 106 -1.53 14.26 1.58
CA GLN A 106 -2.50 13.93 0.51
C GLN A 106 -1.98 12.80 -0.37
N THR A 107 -0.69 12.80 -0.69
CA THR A 107 -0.06 11.72 -1.45
C THR A 107 -0.07 10.42 -0.67
N VAL A 108 0.24 10.45 0.64
CA VAL A 108 0.20 9.27 1.51
C VAL A 108 -1.24 8.72 1.65
N ASP A 109 -2.24 9.58 1.79
CA ASP A 109 -3.65 9.15 1.90
C ASP A 109 -4.17 8.48 0.62
N GLN A 110 -3.80 9.03 -0.54
CA GLN A 110 -4.29 8.55 -1.83
C GLN A 110 -3.47 7.35 -2.32
N PHE A 111 -2.17 7.56 -2.58
CA PHE A 111 -1.31 6.53 -3.14
C PHE A 111 -0.81 5.55 -2.09
N GLY A 112 -0.36 6.03 -0.93
CA GLY A 112 0.07 5.16 0.16
C GLY A 112 -1.08 4.31 0.72
N GLY A 113 -2.28 4.88 0.83
CA GLY A 113 -3.45 4.14 1.29
C GLY A 113 -3.89 3.04 0.33
N PHE A 114 -3.85 3.33 -0.98
CA PHE A 114 -4.05 2.34 -2.03
C PHE A 114 -3.02 1.20 -1.97
N ASP A 115 -1.75 1.57 -1.92
CA ASP A 115 -0.60 0.65 -1.89
C ASP A 115 -0.70 -0.29 -0.69
N LEU A 116 -0.97 0.25 0.51
CA LEU A 116 -1.16 -0.52 1.73
C LEU A 116 -2.29 -1.55 1.63
N LEU A 117 -3.48 -1.13 1.17
CA LEU A 117 -4.64 -2.02 1.12
C LEU A 117 -4.43 -3.18 0.15
N VAL A 118 -3.95 -2.86 -1.06
CA VAL A 118 -3.79 -3.85 -2.13
C VAL A 118 -2.65 -4.81 -1.79
N HIS A 119 -1.53 -4.31 -1.26
CA HIS A 119 -0.41 -5.17 -0.92
C HIS A 119 -0.61 -5.97 0.37
N ALA A 120 -1.48 -5.52 1.29
CA ALA A 120 -1.95 -6.36 2.39
C ALA A 120 -2.68 -7.61 1.84
N TRP A 121 -3.49 -7.45 0.79
CA TRP A 121 -4.12 -8.58 0.11
C TRP A 121 -3.08 -9.44 -0.63
N ASP A 122 -2.13 -8.84 -1.36
CA ASP A 122 -1.10 -9.59 -2.09
C ASP A 122 -0.28 -10.48 -1.13
N ILE A 123 0.11 -9.98 0.05
CA ILE A 123 0.80 -10.76 1.10
C ILE A 123 -0.08 -11.88 1.63
N ALA A 124 -1.35 -11.60 1.90
CA ALA A 124 -2.28 -12.60 2.41
C ALA A 124 -2.48 -13.75 1.43
N ARG A 125 -2.68 -13.43 0.15
CA ARG A 125 -2.79 -14.40 -0.95
C ARG A 125 -1.51 -15.23 -1.09
N ALA A 126 -0.34 -14.58 -1.10
CA ALA A 126 0.95 -15.25 -1.26
C ALA A 126 1.23 -16.27 -0.14
N THR A 127 0.74 -15.98 1.07
CA THR A 127 1.09 -16.74 2.28
C THR A 127 -0.07 -17.61 2.82
N GLY A 128 -1.18 -17.69 2.09
CA GLY A 128 -2.33 -18.55 2.41
C GLY A 128 -3.16 -18.09 3.62
N GLN A 129 -3.22 -16.78 3.87
CA GLN A 129 -4.01 -16.19 4.95
C GLN A 129 -5.46 -15.92 4.52
N ASP A 130 -6.33 -15.50 5.45
CA ASP A 130 -7.63 -14.90 5.10
C ASP A 130 -7.41 -13.65 4.26
N GLU A 131 -8.10 -13.51 3.14
CA GLU A 131 -7.92 -12.45 2.15
C GLU A 131 -8.96 -11.34 2.26
N THR A 132 -9.88 -11.44 3.21
CA THR A 132 -10.97 -10.46 3.37
C THR A 132 -10.41 -9.10 3.75
N LEU A 133 -10.65 -8.07 2.94
CA LEU A 133 -10.25 -6.70 3.23
C LEU A 133 -11.37 -5.92 3.96
N PRO A 134 -11.04 -4.85 4.70
CA PRO A 134 -12.05 -3.95 5.25
C PRO A 134 -12.92 -3.34 4.14
N SER A 135 -14.22 -3.64 4.16
CA SER A 135 -15.15 -3.27 3.08
C SER A 135 -15.20 -1.76 2.80
N SER A 136 -15.09 -0.92 3.83
CA SER A 136 -15.07 0.54 3.68
C SER A 136 -13.85 1.04 2.89
N GLU A 137 -12.70 0.40 3.08
CA GLU A 137 -11.48 0.75 2.34
C GLU A 137 -11.50 0.17 0.93
N VAL A 138 -12.09 -1.02 0.74
CA VAL A 138 -12.36 -1.58 -0.59
C VAL A 138 -13.17 -0.59 -1.42
N SER A 139 -14.30 -0.09 -0.92
CA SER A 139 -15.12 0.87 -1.68
C SER A 139 -14.37 2.18 -1.96
N THR A 140 -13.59 2.67 -1.00
CA THR A 140 -12.82 3.91 -1.13
C THR A 140 -11.73 3.79 -2.19
N VAL A 141 -10.95 2.71 -2.13
CA VAL A 141 -9.87 2.41 -3.08
C VAL A 141 -10.43 2.07 -4.46
N HIS A 142 -11.55 1.36 -4.55
CA HIS A 142 -12.23 1.10 -5.82
C HIS A 142 -12.69 2.37 -6.52
N ALA A 143 -13.34 3.29 -5.79
CA ALA A 143 -13.72 4.60 -6.34
C ALA A 143 -12.49 5.40 -6.80
N MET A 144 -11.36 5.29 -6.09
CA MET A 144 -10.11 5.94 -6.50
C MET A 144 -9.50 5.31 -7.76
N ALA A 145 -9.44 3.99 -7.83
CA ALA A 145 -8.93 3.26 -8.98
C ALA A 145 -9.70 3.60 -10.27
N LEU A 146 -11.04 3.71 -10.17
CA LEU A 146 -11.88 4.15 -11.28
C LEU A 146 -11.57 5.58 -11.75
N ARG A 147 -11.21 6.49 -10.84
CA ARG A 147 -10.80 7.87 -11.20
C ARG A 147 -9.43 7.93 -11.84
N LEU A 148 -8.49 7.09 -11.41
CA LEU A 148 -7.17 6.99 -12.02
C LEU A 148 -7.24 6.47 -13.45
N GLY A 149 -8.16 5.54 -13.74
CA GLY A 149 -8.43 5.07 -15.10
C GLY A 149 -7.16 4.55 -15.80
N GLU A 150 -6.84 5.13 -16.96
CA GLU A 150 -5.64 4.77 -17.73
C GLU A 150 -4.32 5.02 -17.00
N ALA A 151 -4.27 5.89 -15.98
CA ALA A 151 -3.07 6.09 -15.18
C ALA A 151 -2.65 4.81 -14.42
N LEU A 152 -3.58 3.90 -14.13
CA LEU A 152 -3.26 2.59 -13.57
C LEU A 152 -2.46 1.70 -14.54
N ARG A 153 -2.47 2.01 -15.83
CA ARG A 153 -1.79 1.23 -16.88
C ARG A 153 -0.40 1.77 -17.20
N LEU A 154 0.05 2.82 -16.53
CA LEU A 154 1.42 3.28 -16.64
C LEU A 154 2.37 2.19 -16.12
N ASP A 155 3.55 2.11 -16.73
CA ASP A 155 4.58 1.14 -16.36
C ASP A 155 4.89 1.22 -14.86
N GLY A 156 4.85 0.08 -14.18
CA GLY A 156 5.13 -0.03 -12.75
C GLY A 156 3.96 0.28 -11.82
N VAL A 157 2.76 0.63 -12.32
CA VAL A 157 1.58 0.89 -11.47
C VAL A 157 0.73 -0.36 -11.27
N CYS A 158 0.02 -0.82 -12.30
CA CYS A 158 -0.77 -2.07 -12.26
C CYS A 158 -0.71 -2.81 -13.61
N GLY A 159 -0.59 -4.14 -13.55
CA GLY A 159 -0.75 -5.00 -14.72
C GLY A 159 -2.17 -4.93 -15.30
N PRO A 160 -2.42 -5.45 -16.52
CA PRO A 160 -3.72 -5.36 -17.20
C PRO A 160 -4.89 -5.84 -16.36
N ALA A 161 -6.08 -5.24 -16.53
CA ALA A 161 -7.28 -5.68 -15.81
C ALA A 161 -7.59 -7.15 -16.13
N VAL A 162 -7.96 -7.89 -15.10
CA VAL A 162 -8.49 -9.24 -15.20
C VAL A 162 -10.02 -9.14 -15.17
N PRO A 163 -10.71 -9.65 -16.21
CA PRO A 163 -12.17 -9.68 -16.21
C PRO A 163 -12.71 -10.51 -15.05
N VAL A 164 -13.69 -9.95 -14.35
CA VAL A 164 -14.51 -10.64 -13.35
C VAL A 164 -16.00 -10.46 -13.69
N PRO A 165 -16.90 -11.33 -13.19
CA PRO A 165 -18.35 -11.14 -13.37
C PRO A 165 -18.81 -9.76 -12.87
N GLU A 166 -19.81 -9.17 -13.54
CA GLU A 166 -20.33 -7.85 -13.17
C GLU A 166 -20.99 -7.84 -11.78
N ASP A 167 -21.53 -8.98 -11.37
CA ASP A 167 -22.16 -9.24 -10.07
C ASP A 167 -21.19 -9.79 -9.02
N ALA A 168 -19.89 -9.88 -9.35
CA ALA A 168 -18.87 -10.28 -8.39
C ALA A 168 -18.81 -9.31 -7.18
N PRO A 169 -18.44 -9.81 -5.99
CA PRO A 169 -18.19 -8.99 -4.82
C PRO A 169 -17.28 -7.79 -5.12
N GLU A 170 -17.49 -6.66 -4.43
CA GLU A 170 -16.76 -5.43 -4.72
C GLU A 170 -15.23 -5.59 -4.62
N GLN A 171 -14.76 -6.36 -3.66
CA GLN A 171 -13.34 -6.69 -3.52
C GLN A 171 -12.79 -7.39 -4.77
N GLU A 172 -13.51 -8.37 -5.32
CA GLU A 172 -13.07 -9.07 -6.53
C GLU A 172 -13.02 -8.14 -7.74
N ARG A 173 -13.99 -7.23 -7.85
CA ARG A 173 -14.03 -6.21 -8.90
C ARG A 173 -12.88 -5.22 -8.80
N LEU A 174 -12.58 -4.75 -7.59
CA LEU A 174 -11.40 -3.94 -7.32
C LEU A 174 -10.12 -4.70 -7.73
N LEU A 175 -9.93 -5.92 -7.23
CA LEU A 175 -8.73 -6.71 -7.51
C LEU A 175 -8.56 -7.00 -9.00
N GLY A 176 -9.64 -7.38 -9.69
CA GLY A 176 -9.66 -7.57 -11.14
C GLY A 176 -9.27 -6.30 -11.90
N LEU A 177 -9.79 -5.13 -11.50
CA LEU A 177 -9.41 -3.84 -12.08
C LEU A 177 -7.89 -3.57 -11.95
N LEU A 178 -7.30 -3.97 -10.82
CA LEU A 178 -5.87 -3.84 -10.51
C LEU A 178 -4.99 -4.99 -11.05
N GLY A 179 -5.57 -5.87 -11.87
CA GLY A 179 -4.86 -6.95 -12.54
C GLY A 179 -4.58 -8.18 -11.67
N ARG A 180 -5.21 -8.27 -10.50
CA ARG A 180 -5.15 -9.45 -9.64
C ARG A 180 -6.18 -10.49 -10.10
N ARG A 181 -5.93 -11.75 -9.75
CA ARG A 181 -6.82 -12.89 -10.01
C ARG A 181 -7.40 -13.37 -8.68
N PRO A 182 -8.48 -12.76 -8.17
CA PRO A 182 -9.12 -13.19 -6.92
C PRO A 182 -9.69 -14.60 -7.03
#